data_AF-A0A6P1ZB51-F1
#
_entry.id   AF-A0A6P1ZB51-F1
#
_cell.length_a   1.000
_cell.length_b   1.000
_cell.length_c   1.000
_cell.angle_alpha   90.00
_cell.angle_beta   90.00
_cell.angle_gamma   90.00
#
_symmetry.space_group_name_H-M   'P 1'
#
loop_
_entity.id
_entity.type
_entity.pdbx_description
1 polymer ?
#
loop_
_entity_poly.entity_id
_entity_poly.type
_entity_poly.pdbx_seq_one_letter_code
_entity_poly.pdbx_strand_id
1 'polypeptide(L)'
;ELLDDLEPGMQLTLYDGMLQYEVTRVIETNQLYELSALAGGPLTSRKGIAFPGKRHRLPALRDKDRVELRDGVDAGVDAPALSFVHGPEDLEDALREIKAHGKTVPLVANLERRNDVDTLDDTLKLADAVMATLCDLGLE
;
A
#
# COMPACT_ATOMS: atom_id res chain seq x y z
N GLU A 1 3.19 -5.16 12.92
CA GLU A 1 3.08 -4.86 11.47
C GLU A 1 3.33 -3.39 11.15
N LEU A 2 2.44 -2.45 11.48
CA LEU A 2 2.65 -1.04 11.12
C LEU A 2 3.92 -0.44 11.72
N LEU A 3 4.28 -0.84 12.94
CA LEU A 3 5.45 -0.36 13.67
C LEU A 3 6.72 -1.19 13.43
N ASP A 4 6.65 -2.24 12.63
CA ASP A 4 7.77 -3.17 12.40
C ASP A 4 8.83 -2.48 11.55
N ASP A 5 10.12 -2.79 11.76
CA ASP A 5 11.22 -2.19 10.98
C ASP A 5 11.26 -0.64 11.03
N LEU A 6 10.75 -0.01 12.12
CA LEU A 6 10.95 1.42 12.36
C LEU A 6 12.29 1.68 13.05
N GLU A 7 13.10 2.54 12.45
CA GLU A 7 14.44 2.89 12.91
C GLU A 7 14.55 4.40 13.15
N PRO A 8 15.46 4.85 14.04
CA PRO A 8 15.78 6.27 14.17
C PRO A 8 16.16 6.91 12.83
N GLY A 9 15.65 8.11 12.57
CA GLY A 9 15.80 8.84 11.31
C GLY A 9 14.70 8.57 10.29
N MET A 10 13.85 7.55 10.47
CA MET A 10 12.68 7.34 9.62
C MET A 10 11.61 8.41 9.87
N GLN A 11 10.89 8.78 8.82
CA GLN A 11 9.80 9.75 8.91
C GLN A 11 8.44 9.07 9.05
N LEU A 12 7.53 9.75 9.74
CA LEU A 12 6.10 9.46 9.66
C LEU A 12 5.31 10.73 9.40
N THR A 13 4.16 10.56 8.78
CA THR A 13 3.19 11.63 8.57
C THR A 13 1.84 11.25 9.16
N LEU A 14 1.13 12.25 9.66
CA LEU A 14 -0.26 12.14 10.09
C LEU A 14 -1.09 13.19 9.37
N TYR A 15 -2.38 12.87 9.20
CA TYR A 15 -3.35 13.78 8.61
C TYR A 15 -2.89 14.25 7.23
N ASP A 16 -2.70 13.30 6.31
CA ASP A 16 -2.38 13.57 4.90
C ASP A 16 -1.14 14.47 4.74
N GLY A 17 -0.09 14.21 5.52
CA GLY A 17 1.16 14.96 5.45
C GLY A 17 1.18 16.28 6.24
N MET A 18 0.04 16.73 6.81
CA MET A 18 -0.03 18.00 7.54
C MET A 18 0.81 18.00 8.81
N LEU A 19 0.92 16.86 9.48
CA LEU A 19 1.79 16.68 10.64
C LEU A 19 2.93 15.74 10.25
N GLN A 20 4.15 16.13 10.55
CA GLN A 20 5.35 15.40 10.16
C GLN A 20 6.25 15.19 11.37
N TYR A 21 6.77 13.99 11.49
CA TYR A 21 7.61 13.58 12.61
C TYR A 21 8.77 12.72 12.13
N GLU A 22 9.85 12.73 12.91
CA GLU A 22 11.00 11.85 12.73
C GLU A 22 11.16 10.97 13.97
N VAL A 23 11.44 9.68 13.78
CA VAL A 23 11.76 8.77 14.87
C VAL A 23 13.11 9.14 15.44
N THR A 24 13.17 9.57 16.70
CA THR A 24 14.44 9.88 17.37
C THR A 24 15.01 8.69 18.11
N ARG A 25 14.14 7.83 18.66
CA ARG A 25 14.55 6.70 19.49
C ARG A 25 13.48 5.62 19.54
N VAL A 26 13.92 4.36 19.53
CA VAL A 26 13.08 3.21 19.87
C VAL A 26 13.10 3.01 21.39
N ILE A 27 11.95 3.14 22.04
CA ILE A 27 11.83 2.91 23.49
C ILE A 27 11.52 1.44 23.74
N GLU A 28 10.57 0.89 22.99
CA GLU A 28 10.22 -0.53 22.99
C GLU A 28 9.91 -0.96 21.57
N THR A 29 10.68 -1.93 21.06
CA THR A 29 10.57 -2.41 19.68
C THR A 29 9.13 -2.82 19.34
N ASN A 30 8.62 -2.29 18.23
CA ASN A 30 7.27 -2.52 17.72
C ASN A 30 6.13 -2.09 18.65
N GLN A 31 6.41 -1.29 19.69
CA GLN A 31 5.39 -0.83 20.64
C GLN A 31 5.46 0.67 20.93
N LEU A 32 6.64 1.20 21.25
CA LEU A 32 6.79 2.58 21.73
C LEU A 32 8.03 3.25 21.14
N TYR A 33 7.80 4.41 20.55
CA TYR A 33 8.83 5.21 19.88
C TYR A 33 8.77 6.64 20.36
N GLU A 34 9.94 7.26 20.49
CA GLU A 34 10.08 8.69 20.68
C GLU A 34 10.17 9.38 19.33
N LEU A 35 9.44 10.46 19.17
CA LEU A 35 9.29 11.19 17.92
C LEU A 35 9.62 12.66 18.13
N SER A 36 10.33 13.28 17.18
CA SER A 36 10.48 14.73 17.09
C SER A 36 9.49 15.27 16.07
N ALA A 37 8.76 16.33 16.42
CA ALA A 37 7.87 17.01 15.49
C ALA A 37 8.68 17.89 14.53
N LEU A 38 8.59 17.61 13.24
CA LEU A 38 9.11 18.45 12.16
C LEU A 38 8.09 19.51 11.75
N ALA A 39 6.81 19.12 11.70
CA ALA A 39 5.67 20.01 11.49
C ALA A 39 4.53 19.59 12.44
N GLY A 40 4.16 20.48 13.37
CA GLY A 40 3.12 20.25 14.36
C GLY A 40 1.80 20.94 14.05
N GLY A 41 0.75 20.57 14.77
CA GLY A 41 -0.59 21.11 14.58
C GLY A 41 -1.66 20.30 15.31
N PRO A 42 -2.94 20.69 15.19
CA PRO A 42 -4.03 19.99 15.83
C PRO A 42 -4.24 18.61 15.20
N LEU A 43 -4.27 17.57 16.03
CA LEU A 43 -4.64 16.21 15.62
C LEU A 43 -6.05 15.90 16.12
N THR A 44 -6.91 15.46 15.21
CA THR A 44 -8.27 15.00 15.53
C THR A 44 -8.36 13.47 15.35
N SER A 45 -9.47 12.89 15.78
CA SER A 45 -9.66 11.43 15.72
C SER A 45 -9.70 10.89 14.29
N ARG A 46 -9.23 9.64 14.12
CA ARG A 46 -9.28 8.87 12.86
C ARG A 46 -8.54 9.53 11.69
N LYS A 47 -7.44 10.21 11.97
CA LYS A 47 -6.51 10.66 10.91
C LYS A 47 -5.60 9.51 10.49
N GLY A 48 -5.34 9.43 9.19
CA GLY A 48 -4.43 8.46 8.61
C GLY A 48 -3.01 8.69 9.09
N ILE A 49 -2.22 7.61 9.05
CA ILE A 49 -0.80 7.57 9.32
C ILE A 49 -0.10 6.95 8.12
N ALA A 50 1.00 7.54 7.69
CA ALA A 50 1.86 7.00 6.64
C ALA A 50 3.32 7.05 7.07
N PHE A 51 4.13 6.18 6.45
CA PHE A 51 5.56 6.06 6.70
C PHE A 51 6.30 6.19 5.37
N PRO A 52 6.54 7.43 4.90
CA PRO A 52 7.13 7.66 3.58
C PRO A 52 8.43 6.85 3.38
N GLY A 53 8.51 6.14 2.25
CA GLY A 53 9.69 5.34 1.91
C GLY A 53 9.82 4.02 2.68
N LYS A 54 8.98 3.75 3.68
CA LYS A 54 8.95 2.45 4.36
C LYS A 54 8.33 1.40 3.44
N ARG A 55 9.02 0.26 3.28
CA ARG A 55 8.40 -0.92 2.66
C ARG A 55 7.47 -1.59 3.66
N HIS A 56 6.18 -1.60 3.34
CA HIS A 56 5.23 -2.42 4.08
C HIS A 56 5.18 -3.81 3.46
N ARG A 57 5.17 -4.85 4.30
CA ARG A 57 5.09 -6.26 3.86
C ARG A 57 3.66 -6.78 3.82
N LEU A 58 2.68 -5.88 3.70
CA LEU A 58 1.28 -6.29 3.64
C LEU A 58 0.99 -6.76 2.21
N PRO A 59 0.38 -7.94 2.02
CA PRO A 59 0.00 -8.38 0.70
C PRO A 59 -1.09 -7.46 0.14
N ALA A 60 -1.08 -7.21 -1.17
CA ALA A 60 -2.12 -6.43 -1.81
C ALA A 60 -3.51 -7.12 -1.72
N LEU A 61 -3.53 -8.46 -1.63
CA LEU A 61 -4.73 -9.29 -1.48
C LEU A 61 -4.86 -9.89 -0.09
N ARG A 62 -5.65 -9.26 0.77
CA ARG A 62 -6.08 -9.84 2.05
C ARG A 62 -7.30 -10.74 1.83
N ASP A 63 -7.66 -11.52 2.84
CA ASP A 63 -8.78 -12.47 2.77
C ASP A 63 -10.10 -11.81 2.34
N LYS A 64 -10.36 -10.59 2.84
CA LYS A 64 -11.53 -9.80 2.43
C LYS A 64 -11.47 -9.43 0.95
N ASP A 65 -10.31 -8.95 0.48
CA ASP A 65 -10.12 -8.49 -0.90
C ASP A 65 -10.23 -9.67 -1.88
N ARG A 66 -9.84 -10.89 -1.47
CA ARG A 66 -10.06 -12.11 -2.26
C ARG A 66 -11.53 -12.41 -2.48
N VAL A 67 -12.36 -12.30 -1.43
CA VAL A 67 -13.80 -12.51 -1.56
C VAL A 67 -14.40 -11.46 -2.50
N GLU A 68 -14.01 -10.20 -2.33
CA GLU A 68 -14.52 -9.10 -3.18
C GLU A 68 -14.07 -9.23 -4.64
N LEU A 69 -12.84 -9.70 -4.89
CA LEU A 69 -12.34 -10.00 -6.23
C LEU A 69 -13.16 -11.11 -6.89
N ARG A 70 -13.46 -12.19 -6.15
CA ARG A 70 -14.28 -13.30 -6.65
C ARG A 70 -15.68 -12.84 -7.01
N ASP A 71 -16.35 -12.16 -6.09
CA ASP A 71 -17.71 -11.66 -6.27
C ASP A 71 -17.79 -10.69 -7.46
N GLY A 72 -16.79 -9.81 -7.62
CA GLY A 72 -16.71 -8.89 -8.75
C GLY A 72 -16.51 -9.59 -10.09
N VAL A 73 -15.64 -10.59 -10.15
CA VAL A 73 -15.39 -11.39 -11.36
C VAL A 73 -16.63 -12.22 -11.73
N ASP A 74 -17.34 -12.79 -10.76
CA ASP A 74 -18.58 -13.52 -10.98
C ASP A 74 -19.72 -12.61 -11.45
N ALA A 75 -19.77 -11.37 -10.95
CA ALA A 75 -20.69 -10.33 -11.41
C ALA A 75 -20.35 -9.80 -12.81
N GLY A 76 -19.18 -10.13 -13.37
CA GLY A 76 -18.78 -9.75 -14.72
C GLY A 76 -18.10 -8.38 -14.82
N VAL A 77 -17.34 -7.97 -13.79
CA VAL A 77 -16.47 -6.79 -13.86
C VAL A 77 -15.46 -6.94 -15.01
N ASP A 78 -15.31 -5.89 -15.81
CA ASP A 78 -14.44 -5.91 -16.99
C ASP A 78 -12.95 -5.88 -16.65
N ALA A 79 -12.56 -5.14 -15.61
CA ALA A 79 -11.17 -5.02 -15.18
C ALA A 79 -11.09 -4.63 -13.69
N PRO A 80 -10.84 -5.58 -12.77
CA PRO A 80 -10.57 -5.23 -11.37
C PRO A 80 -9.26 -4.42 -11.24
N ALA A 81 -9.27 -3.46 -10.32
CA ALA A 81 -8.09 -2.71 -9.92
C ALA A 81 -7.59 -3.19 -8.55
N LEU A 82 -6.34 -3.62 -8.48
CA LEU A 82 -5.70 -4.05 -7.25
C LEU A 82 -5.00 -2.86 -6.59
N SER A 83 -5.41 -2.52 -5.37
CA SER A 83 -4.80 -1.44 -4.57
C SER A 83 -3.46 -1.86 -3.95
N PHE A 84 -2.59 -0.87 -3.70
CA PHE A 84 -1.30 -1.06 -3.02
C PHE A 84 -0.43 -2.18 -3.62
N VAL A 85 -0.31 -2.24 -4.95
CA VAL A 85 0.53 -3.25 -5.62
C VAL A 85 2.00 -2.94 -5.35
N HIS A 86 2.71 -3.85 -4.67
CA HIS A 86 4.13 -3.71 -4.34
C HIS A 86 5.06 -4.27 -5.41
N GLY A 87 4.56 -5.16 -6.26
CA GLY A 87 5.37 -5.85 -7.24
C GLY A 87 4.60 -6.90 -8.05
N PRO A 88 5.30 -7.61 -8.94
CA PRO A 88 4.70 -8.65 -9.77
C PRO A 88 4.04 -9.77 -8.95
N GLU A 89 4.55 -10.09 -7.76
CA GLU A 89 4.02 -11.15 -6.90
C GLU A 89 2.57 -10.94 -6.48
N ASP A 90 2.16 -9.69 -6.26
CA ASP A 90 0.78 -9.34 -5.91
C ASP A 90 -0.16 -9.60 -7.09
N LEU A 91 0.30 -9.30 -8.31
CA LEU A 91 -0.46 -9.57 -9.54
C LEU A 91 -0.54 -11.07 -9.84
N GLU A 92 0.54 -11.81 -9.66
CA GLU A 92 0.53 -13.27 -9.80
C GLU A 92 -0.49 -13.91 -8.86
N ASP A 93 -0.59 -13.39 -7.64
CA ASP A 93 -1.53 -13.89 -6.65
C ASP A 93 -2.99 -13.57 -7.02
N ALA A 94 -3.26 -12.36 -7.52
CA ALA A 94 -4.56 -11.98 -8.07
C ALA A 94 -4.97 -12.84 -9.26
N LEU A 95 -4.05 -13.04 -10.21
CA LEU A 95 -4.28 -13.83 -11.42
C LEU A 95 -4.52 -15.31 -11.08
N ARG A 96 -3.79 -15.86 -10.09
CA ARG A 96 -4.03 -17.22 -9.58
C ARG A 96 -5.42 -17.34 -8.98
N GLU A 97 -5.85 -16.35 -8.21
CA GLU A 97 -7.19 -16.30 -7.62
C GLU A 97 -8.27 -16.28 -8.72
N ILE A 98 -8.21 -15.33 -9.66
CA ILE A 98 -9.15 -15.20 -10.79
C ILE A 98 -9.23 -16.51 -11.59
N LYS A 99 -8.06 -17.11 -11.89
CA LYS A 99 -7.98 -18.36 -12.67
C LYS A 99 -8.57 -19.56 -11.93
N ALA A 100 -8.45 -19.61 -10.60
CA ALA A 100 -9.04 -20.67 -9.78
C ALA A 100 -10.58 -20.71 -9.88
N HIS A 101 -11.22 -19.58 -10.23
CA HIS A 101 -12.66 -19.48 -10.50
C HIS A 101 -13.02 -19.70 -11.98
N GLY A 102 -12.08 -20.15 -12.80
CA GLY A 102 -12.32 -20.47 -14.21
C GLY A 102 -12.56 -19.23 -15.08
N LYS A 103 -12.08 -18.06 -14.64
CA LYS A 103 -12.27 -16.78 -15.30
C LYS A 103 -10.92 -16.21 -15.75
N THR A 104 -10.97 -15.24 -16.64
CA THR A 104 -9.81 -14.44 -17.07
C THR A 104 -10.34 -13.06 -17.40
N VAL A 105 -9.84 -12.05 -16.69
CA VAL A 105 -10.19 -10.65 -16.88
C VAL A 105 -8.92 -9.82 -16.84
N PRO A 106 -8.84 -8.72 -17.61
CA PRO A 106 -7.76 -7.75 -17.50
C PRO A 106 -7.57 -7.27 -16.06
N LEU A 107 -6.32 -7.08 -15.62
CA LEU A 107 -6.00 -6.62 -14.27
C LEU A 107 -5.32 -5.24 -14.31
N VAL A 108 -5.83 -4.32 -13.49
CA VAL A 108 -5.23 -2.98 -13.33
C VAL A 108 -4.41 -2.96 -12.04
N ALA A 109 -3.11 -2.67 -12.15
CA ALA A 109 -2.24 -2.46 -10.99
C ALA A 109 -2.34 -1.01 -10.51
N ASN A 110 -2.74 -0.77 -9.26
CA ASN A 110 -2.70 0.56 -8.67
C ASN A 110 -1.39 0.78 -7.92
N LEU A 111 -0.60 1.73 -8.40
CA LEU A 111 0.65 2.14 -7.77
C LEU A 111 0.38 3.37 -6.91
N GLU A 112 0.59 3.21 -5.61
CA GLU A 112 0.21 4.18 -4.58
C GLU A 112 1.42 4.66 -3.79
N ARG A 113 2.54 3.91 -3.80
CA ARG A 113 3.76 4.27 -3.08
C ARG A 113 4.96 4.44 -3.99
N ARG A 114 5.92 5.23 -3.52
CA ARG A 114 7.16 5.50 -4.25
C ARG A 114 7.95 4.23 -4.52
N ASN A 115 8.02 3.33 -3.54
CA ASN A 115 8.72 2.05 -3.68
C ASN A 115 8.08 1.12 -4.72
N ASP A 116 6.77 1.26 -4.98
CA ASP A 116 6.05 0.44 -5.96
C ASP A 116 6.45 0.81 -7.41
N VAL A 117 6.92 2.04 -7.62
CA VAL A 117 7.42 2.53 -8.91
C VAL A 117 8.74 1.85 -9.28
N ASP A 118 9.56 1.44 -8.29
CA ASP A 118 10.83 0.76 -8.54
C ASP A 118 10.64 -0.61 -9.23
N THR A 119 9.46 -1.22 -9.06
CA THR A 119 9.10 -2.53 -9.65
C THR A 119 8.23 -2.40 -10.90
N LEU A 120 7.98 -1.18 -11.39
CA LEU A 120 7.03 -0.91 -12.48
C LEU A 120 7.27 -1.78 -13.73
N ASP A 121 8.52 -1.92 -14.16
CA ASP A 121 8.87 -2.70 -15.35
C ASP A 121 8.49 -4.18 -15.24
N ASP A 122 8.57 -4.75 -14.03
CA ASP A 122 8.16 -6.13 -13.77
C ASP A 122 6.65 -6.24 -13.60
N THR A 123 6.03 -5.29 -12.92
CA THR A 123 4.56 -5.16 -12.79
C THR A 123 3.88 -5.08 -14.16
N LEU A 124 4.43 -4.31 -15.10
CA LEU A 124 3.91 -4.14 -16.46
C LEU A 124 3.94 -5.42 -17.31
N LYS A 125 4.72 -6.44 -16.92
CA LYS A 125 4.72 -7.74 -17.62
C LYS A 125 3.48 -8.57 -17.30
N LEU A 126 2.79 -8.25 -16.21
CA LEU A 126 1.64 -9.02 -15.70
C LEU A 126 0.35 -8.20 -15.69
N ALA A 127 0.43 -6.88 -15.53
CA ALA A 127 -0.73 -6.00 -15.55
C ALA A 127 -1.15 -5.64 -16.98
N ASP A 128 -2.47 -5.57 -17.21
CA ASP A 128 -3.03 -5.07 -18.46
C ASP A 128 -3.10 -3.54 -18.50
N ALA A 129 -3.14 -2.91 -17.33
CA ALA A 129 -3.04 -1.47 -17.17
C ALA A 129 -2.43 -1.09 -15.82
N VAL A 130 -1.90 0.13 -15.73
CA VAL A 130 -1.41 0.71 -14.48
C VAL A 130 -2.20 1.99 -14.19
N MET A 131 -2.66 2.11 -12.95
CA MET A 131 -3.23 3.33 -12.39
C MET A 131 -2.21 3.94 -11.45
N ALA A 132 -1.87 5.21 -11.66
CA ALA A 132 -1.00 5.96 -10.76
C ALA A 132 -1.88 6.84 -9.86
N THR A 133 -1.99 6.50 -8.58
CA THR A 133 -2.83 7.25 -7.65
C THR A 133 -2.02 8.38 -7.02
N LEU A 134 -2.08 9.55 -7.65
CA LEU A 134 -1.30 10.73 -7.28
C LEU A 134 -1.57 11.26 -5.87
N CYS A 135 -2.77 11.03 -5.31
CA CYS A 135 -3.10 11.47 -3.96
C CYS A 135 -2.24 10.74 -2.92
N ASP A 136 -2.17 9.41 -3.00
CA ASP A 136 -1.36 8.59 -2.09
C ASP A 136 0.13 8.73 -2.41
N LEU A 137 0.50 8.76 -3.69
CA LEU A 137 1.89 8.95 -4.10
C LEU A 137 2.45 10.33 -3.68
N GLY A 138 1.60 11.34 -3.55
CA GLY A 138 1.99 12.67 -3.06
C GLY A 138 2.22 12.74 -1.55
N LEU A 139 1.81 11.71 -0.80
CA LEU A 139 2.07 11.56 0.63
C LEU A 139 3.39 10.83 0.93
N GLU A 140 3.98 10.19 -0.09
CA GLU A 140 5.26 9.44 -0.07
C GLU A 140 6.44 10.30 -0.53
#